data_AF-A0A5R8NHL9-F1
#
_entry.id   AF-A0A5R8NHL9-F1
#
_cell.length_a   1.000
_cell.length_b   1.000
_cell.length_c   1.000
_cell.angle_alpha   90.00
_cell.angle_beta   90.00
_cell.angle_gamma   90.00
#
_symmetry.space_group_name_H-M   'P 1'
#
loop_
_entity.id
_entity.type
_entity.pdbx_description
1 polymer ?
#
loop_
_entity_poly.entity_id
_entity_poly.type
_entity_poly.pdbx_seq_one_letter_code
_entity_poly.pdbx_strand_id
1 'polypeptide(L)' 'MAEIDAGERLPDGTPTRLAVQCKRCGGWLVSAASVARRMGPACARSDRAEAVSRADEIPLFDLETR' A
#
# COMPACT_ATOMS: atom_id res chain seq x y z
N MET A 1 -17.41 5.18 9.39
CA MET A 1 -17.70 5.24 7.94
C MET A 1 -16.68 6.18 7.34
N ALA A 2 -15.73 5.72 6.53
CA ALA A 2 -14.72 6.60 5.97
C ALA A 2 -15.37 7.47 4.89
N GLU A 3 -15.56 8.76 5.18
CA GLU A 3 -15.91 9.76 4.18
C GLU A 3 -14.86 9.72 3.09
N ILE A 4 -15.25 9.19 1.93
CA ILE A 4 -14.46 9.26 0.71
C ILE A 4 -14.60 10.69 0.24
N ASP A 5 -13.55 11.49 0.44
CA ASP A 5 -13.40 12.86 0.00
C ASP A 5 -13.91 13.00 -1.44
N ALA A 6 -15.12 13.53 -1.59
CA ALA A 6 -15.75 13.73 -2.88
C ALA A 6 -14.99 14.88 -3.55
N GLY A 7 -14.20 14.56 -4.57
CA GLY A 7 -13.46 15.56 -5.32
C GLY A 7 -14.39 16.49 -6.08
N GLU A 8 -13.80 17.44 -6.81
CA GLU A 8 -14.50 18.40 -7.66
C GLU A 8 -15.54 17.70 -8.56
N ARG A 9 -16.66 18.35 -8.86
CA ARG A 9 -17.65 17.77 -9.78
C ARG A 9 -17.32 18.13 -11.22
N LEU A 10 -17.55 17.19 -12.13
CA LEU A 10 -17.56 17.48 -13.58
C LEU A 10 -18.73 18.41 -13.92
N PRO A 11 -18.72 19.10 -15.09
CA PRO A 11 -19.81 20.00 -15.50
C PRO A 11 -21.20 19.37 -15.47
N ASP A 12 -21.30 18.07 -15.78
CA ASP A 12 -22.54 17.30 -15.73
C ASP A 12 -22.93 16.81 -14.32
N GLY A 13 -22.24 17.27 -13.28
CA GLY A 13 -22.53 16.96 -11.87
C GLY A 13 -21.98 15.62 -11.38
N THR A 14 -21.29 14.85 -12.23
CA THR A 14 -20.66 13.58 -11.87
C THR A 14 -19.54 13.81 -10.84
N PRO A 15 -19.56 13.11 -9.69
CA PRO A 15 -18.53 13.25 -8.67
C PRO A 15 -17.20 12.68 -9.16
N THR A 16 -16.10 13.42 -9.00
CA THR A 16 -14.77 12.87 -9.23
C THR A 16 -14.23 12.23 -7.95
N ARG A 17 -13.31 11.27 -8.11
CA ARG A 17 -12.56 10.67 -7.01
C ARG A 17 -11.08 10.72 -7.33
N LEU A 18 -10.29 11.05 -6.31
CA LEU A 18 -8.84 10.99 -6.42
C LEU A 18 -8.39 9.52 -6.57
N ALA A 19 -7.61 9.24 -7.61
CA ALA A 19 -7.02 7.94 -7.85
C ALA A 19 -5.51 8.07 -8.10
N VAL A 20 -4.72 7.19 -7.48
CA VAL A 20 -3.26 7.12 -7.70
C VAL A 20 -2.83 5.67 -7.94
N GLN A 21 -1.71 5.48 -8.62
CA GLN A 21 -1.15 4.13 -8.80
C GLN A 21 -0.34 3.69 -7.58
N CYS A 22 -0.46 2.42 -7.23
CA CYS A 22 0.36 1.76 -6.22
C CYS A 22 1.83 1.76 -6.66
N LYS A 23 2.74 2.25 -5.80
CA LYS A 23 4.18 2.29 -6.13
C LYS A 23 4.84 0.91 -6.32
N ARG A 24 4.20 -0.19 -5.91
CA ARG A 24 4.75 -1.55 -6.03
C ARG A 24 4.23 -2.32 -7.23
N CYS A 25 2.92 -2.28 -7.49
CA CYS A 25 2.29 -3.09 -8.55
C CYS A 25 1.59 -2.29 -9.65
N GLY A 26 1.54 -0.95 -9.55
CA GLY A 26 0.85 -0.10 -10.53
C GLY A 26 -0.68 -0.09 -10.43
N GLY A 27 -1.29 -0.92 -9.57
CA GLY A 27 -2.74 -0.97 -9.43
C GLY A 27 -3.35 0.35 -8.93
N TRP A 28 -4.57 0.66 -9.38
CA TRP A 28 -5.29 1.88 -8.99
C TRP A 28 -5.78 1.84 -7.54
N LEU A 29 -5.55 2.93 -6.81
CA LEU A 29 -5.95 3.12 -5.42
C LEU A 29 -6.95 4.27 -5.34
N VAL A 30 -8.11 4.01 -4.73
CA VAL A 30 -9.22 4.98 -4.63
C VAL A 30 -9.68 5.26 -3.20
N SER A 31 -9.22 4.48 -2.21
CA SER A 31 -9.50 4.79 -0.80
C SER A 31 -8.48 5.79 -0.27
N ALA A 32 -8.94 6.78 0.49
CA ALA A 32 -8.10 7.85 1.04
C ALA A 32 -6.83 7.31 1.75
N ALA A 33 -6.98 6.28 2.57
CA ALA A 33 -5.87 5.64 3.27
C ALA A 33 -4.82 5.01 2.32
N SER A 34 -5.26 4.40 1.22
CA SER A 34 -4.33 3.80 0.24
C SER A 34 -3.68 4.86 -0.62
N VAL A 35 -4.43 5.91 -0.99
CA VAL A 35 -3.94 7.07 -1.75
C VAL A 35 -2.86 7.81 -0.98
N ALA A 36 -3.11 8.14 0.30
CA ALA A 36 -2.16 8.82 1.18
C ALA A 36 -0.83 8.06 1.31
N ARG A 37 -0.87 6.72 1.30
CA ARG A 37 0.30 5.85 1.41
C ARG A 37 0.92 5.48 0.06
N ARG A 38 0.27 5.81 -1.07
CA ARG A 38 0.57 5.32 -2.43
C ARG A 38 0.83 3.82 -2.50
N MET A 39 0.16 3.03 -1.67
CA MET A 39 0.36 1.59 -1.57
C MET A 39 -0.93 0.86 -1.22
N GLY A 40 -1.26 -0.17 -2.01
CA GLY A 40 -2.42 -1.02 -1.76
C GLY A 40 -2.26 -1.93 -0.53
N PRO A 41 -3.37 -2.39 0.07
CA PRO A 41 -3.34 -3.17 1.31
C PRO A 41 -2.60 -4.51 1.17
N ALA A 42 -2.76 -5.20 0.03
CA ALA A 42 -2.03 -6.42 -0.25
C ALA A 42 -0.51 -6.16 -0.36
N CYS A 43 -0.13 -5.14 -1.15
CA CYS A 43 1.27 -4.73 -1.29
C CYS A 43 1.90 -4.31 0.06
N ALA A 44 1.15 -3.61 0.92
CA ALA A 44 1.62 -3.22 2.24
C ALA A 44 1.82 -4.42 3.19
N ARG A 45 0.97 -5.45 3.09
CA ARG A 45 1.16 -6.70 3.85
C ARG A 45 2.41 -7.44 3.38
N SER A 46 2.60 -7.57 2.06
CA SER A 46 3.81 -8.17 1.50
C SER A 46 5.07 -7.39 1.88
N ASP A 47 5.03 -6.05 1.84
CA ASP A 47 6.17 -5.19 2.21
C ASP A 47 6.58 -5.38 3.68
N ARG A 48 5.59 -5.48 4.57
CA ARG A 48 5.84 -5.80 5.99
C ARG A 48 6.44 -7.19 6.16
N ALA A 49 5.92 -8.19 5.45
CA ALA A 49 6.46 -9.55 5.54
C ALA A 49 7.93 -9.60 5.10
N GLU A 50 8.25 -8.97 3.96
CA GLU A 50 9.63 -8.86 3.46
C GLU A 50 10.55 -8.14 4.47
N ALA A 51 10.07 -7.06 5.09
CA ALA A 51 10.83 -6.34 6.10
C ALA A 51 11.12 -7.18 7.36
N VAL A 52 10.18 -8.05 7.75
CA VAL A 52 10.37 -9.00 8.87
C VAL A 52 11.35 -10.10 8.48
N SER A 53 11.20 -10.71 7.30
CA SER A 53 12.13 -11.74 6.82
C SER A 53 13.58 -11.24 6.74
N ARG A 54 13.78 -9.99 6.31
CA ARG A 54 15.12 -9.36 6.29
C ARG A 54 15.66 -9.04 7.69
N ALA A 55 14.80 -8.90 8.69
CA ALA A 55 15.25 -8.72 10.07
C ALA A 55 15.60 -10.07 10.73
N ASP A 56 15.09 -11.17 10.20
CA ASP A 56 15.21 -12.54 10.72
C ASP A 56 16.23 -13.38 9.92
N GLU A 57 17.09 -12.75 9.11
CA GLU A 57 18.24 -13.42 8.50
C GLU A 57 19.32 -13.67 9.56
N ILE A 58 19.07 -14.61 10.48
CA ILE A 58 20.13 -15.23 11.27
C ILE A 58 20.95 -16.04 10.27
N PRO A 59 22.24 -15.72 10.05
CA PRO A 59 23.02 -16.44 9.07
C PRO A 59 23.12 -17.92 9.45
N LEU A 60 22.96 -18.81 8.47
CA LEU A 60 23.01 -20.27 8.66
C LEU A 60 24.28 -20.73 9.40
N PHE A 61 25.40 -20.00 9.22
CA PHE A 61 26.67 -20.28 9.88
C PHE A 61 26.70 -19.98 11.40
N ASP A 62 25.75 -19.21 11.93
CA ASP A 62 25.63 -18.95 13.38
C ASP A 62 25.02 -20.14 14.14
N LEU A 63 24.38 -21.09 13.45
CA LEU A 63 23.72 -22.26 14.05
C LEU A 63 24.67 -23.45 14.29
N GLU A 64 25.84 -23.48 13.66
CA GLU A 64 26.77 -24.62 13.68
C GLU A 64 27.81 -24.59 14.82
N THR A 65 27.86 -23.52 15.62
CA THR A 65 28.87 -23.34 16.70
C THR A 65 28.29 -23.64 18.09
N ARG A 66 27.58 -24.76 18.27
CA ARG A 66 27.06 -25.14 19.58
C ARG A 66 27.10 -26.63 19.88
#